data_AF-A0A2V6H3T0-F1
#
_entry.id   AF-A0A2V6H3T0-F1
#
_cell.length_a   1.000
_cell.length_b   1.000
_cell.length_c   1.000
_cell.angle_alpha   90.00
_cell.angle_beta   90.00
_cell.angle_gamma   90.00
#
_symmetry.space_group_name_H-M   'P 1'
#
loop_
_entity.id
_entity.type
_entity.pdbx_description
1 polymer ?
#
loop_
_entity_poly.entity_id
_entity_poly.type
_entity_poly.pdbx_seq_one_letter_code
_entity_poly.pdbx_strand_id
1 'polypeptide(L)'
;MQAETSGIASHWSGLKRDRVRQPERTRGRKQEFLHQGSATGGLLKLSLTDCVRVVDYDFKKNWVRYEGAAIPSSESLTHAAIYESELSTTAVIHCHDSVLWRTLLDGAPTTSKRVPYGTCEMAREIIRLFTETDVRSRKIFVMAGHEGGIVTLGKNFEEAFAVLLRQ
;
A
#
# COMPACT_ATOMS: atom_id res chain seq x y z
N MET A 1 17.72 -8.19 -15.76
CA MET A 1 16.65 -7.48 -15.02
C MET A 1 17.25 -6.17 -14.56
N GLN A 2 17.13 -5.13 -15.38
CA GLN A 2 17.77 -3.83 -15.13
C GLN A 2 16.79 -2.97 -14.32
N ALA A 3 17.23 -2.54 -13.13
CA ALA A 3 16.58 -1.49 -12.38
C ALA A 3 16.94 -0.16 -13.06
N GLU A 4 16.05 0.34 -13.92
CA GLU A 4 16.19 1.71 -14.42
C GLU A 4 15.82 2.68 -13.30
N THR A 5 16.87 3.28 -12.74
CA THR A 5 16.77 4.50 -11.96
C THR A 5 16.52 5.65 -12.94
N SER A 6 15.29 6.15 -12.98
CA SER A 6 15.01 7.45 -13.57
C SER A 6 14.20 8.30 -12.58
N GLY A 7 14.93 9.24 -11.97
CA GLY A 7 14.41 10.59 -11.80
C GLY A 7 13.56 10.91 -10.58
N ILE A 8 14.08 11.90 -9.85
CA ILE A 8 13.34 13.03 -9.26
C ILE A 8 12.34 12.73 -8.13
N ALA A 9 12.88 12.90 -6.91
CA ALA A 9 12.16 13.41 -5.76
C ALA A 9 11.43 14.73 -6.06
N SER A 10 10.25 14.68 -6.70
CA SER A 10 9.36 15.84 -6.83
C SER A 10 8.00 15.46 -7.43
N HIS A 11 7.12 14.83 -6.64
CA HIS A 11 5.64 14.99 -6.68
C HIS A 11 4.97 14.10 -5.62
N TRP A 12 5.23 14.36 -4.33
CA TRP A 12 4.58 13.65 -3.22
C TRP A 12 3.41 14.46 -2.66
N SER A 13 2.42 14.81 -3.50
CA SER A 13 1.40 15.80 -3.13
C SER A 13 0.17 15.16 -2.50
N GLY A 14 0.09 15.15 -1.16
CA GLY A 14 -1.21 15.07 -0.47
C GLY A 14 -1.22 14.45 0.92
N LEU A 15 -0.41 13.40 1.16
CA LEU A 15 -0.45 12.68 2.45
C LEU A 15 0.16 13.54 3.57
N LYS A 16 -0.68 13.92 4.54
CA LYS A 16 -0.27 14.58 5.78
C LYS A 16 0.25 13.54 6.76
N ARG A 17 1.31 13.88 7.51
CA ARG A 17 2.06 12.90 8.30
C ARG A 17 2.49 13.49 9.63
N ASP A 18 2.10 12.87 10.73
CA ASP A 18 2.54 13.26 12.07
C ASP A 18 3.44 12.17 12.68
N ARG A 19 4.65 12.56 13.06
CA ARG A 19 5.61 11.67 13.73
C ARG A 19 5.40 11.69 15.23
N VAL A 20 5.28 10.51 15.83
CA VAL A 20 5.26 10.31 17.27
C VAL A 20 6.70 10.21 17.79
N ARG A 21 7.07 11.04 18.76
CA ARG A 21 8.43 11.11 19.34
C ARG A 21 8.62 10.22 20.57
N GLN A 22 7.53 9.82 21.22
CA GLN A 22 7.52 8.90 22.37
C GLN A 22 6.35 7.92 22.19
N PRO A 23 6.55 6.61 22.41
CA PRO A 23 5.51 5.62 22.19
C PRO A 23 4.33 5.88 23.14
N GLU A 24 3.22 6.35 22.58
CA GLU A 24 1.99 6.62 23.32
C GLU A 24 0.98 5.53 22.96
N ARG A 25 0.49 4.80 23.96
CA ARG A 25 -0.45 3.70 23.74
C ARG A 25 -1.78 4.29 23.28
N THR A 26 -2.08 4.21 21.99
CA THR A 26 -3.33 4.74 21.41
C THR A 26 -4.53 4.00 22.01
N ARG A 27 -5.34 4.71 22.81
CA ARG A 27 -6.64 4.21 23.29
C ARG A 27 -7.70 4.49 22.21
N GLY A 28 -8.07 3.47 21.43
CA GLY A 28 -9.17 3.52 20.45
C GLY A 28 -8.81 2.77 19.17
N ARG A 29 -9.47 1.64 18.92
CA ARG A 29 -9.03 0.57 18.01
C ARG A 29 -9.08 0.95 16.53
N LYS A 30 -7.92 1.29 15.95
CA LYS A 30 -7.59 1.03 14.53
C LYS A 30 -6.44 0.05 14.47
N GLN A 31 -6.33 -0.75 13.40
CA GLN A 31 -5.22 -1.69 13.28
C GLN A 31 -3.92 -0.93 13.01
N GLU A 32 -2.94 -1.12 13.89
CA GLU A 32 -1.56 -0.66 13.68
C GLU A 32 -0.83 -1.63 12.76
N PHE A 33 0.06 -1.13 11.90
CA PHE A 33 0.84 -1.99 11.00
C PHE A 33 2.23 -1.44 10.72
N LEU A 34 3.13 -2.34 10.36
CA LEU A 34 4.44 -1.99 9.83
C LEU A 34 4.33 -1.76 8.33
N HIS A 35 4.98 -0.70 7.87
CA HIS A 35 5.01 -0.32 6.48
C HIS A 35 6.43 0.06 6.08
N GLN A 36 6.75 -0.05 4.80
CA GLN A 36 8.04 0.41 4.32
C GLN A 36 8.05 1.95 4.25
N GLY A 37 9.22 2.51 4.52
CA GLY A 37 9.50 3.92 4.27
C GLY A 37 9.38 4.27 2.79
N SER A 38 9.24 5.55 2.50
CA SER A 38 9.28 6.06 1.13
C SER A 38 10.66 5.82 0.51
N ALA A 39 10.69 5.62 -0.81
CA ALA A 39 11.92 5.49 -1.62
C ALA A 39 12.84 4.29 -1.28
N THR A 40 12.31 3.24 -0.68
CA THR A 40 13.06 2.00 -0.35
C THR A 40 13.18 1.01 -1.52
N GLY A 41 12.51 1.26 -2.65
CA GLY A 41 12.41 0.32 -3.78
C GLY A 41 13.75 -0.08 -4.44
N GLY A 42 14.84 0.66 -4.18
CA GLY A 42 16.19 0.34 -4.66
C GLY A 42 17.08 -0.40 -3.65
N LEU A 43 16.60 -0.68 -2.43
CA LEU A 43 17.40 -1.32 -1.38
C LEU A 43 17.37 -2.84 -1.53
N LEU A 44 18.56 -3.44 -1.71
CA LEU A 44 18.73 -4.90 -1.75
C LEU A 44 18.51 -5.57 -0.38
N LYS A 45 18.62 -4.80 0.71
CA LYS A 45 18.33 -5.24 2.09
C LYS A 45 17.64 -4.10 2.82
N LEU A 46 16.49 -4.41 3.40
CA LEU A 46 15.78 -3.49 4.29
C LEU A 46 16.28 -3.69 5.72
N SER A 47 16.50 -2.58 6.41
CA SER A 47 16.73 -2.57 7.85
C SER A 47 15.47 -2.11 8.59
N LEU A 48 15.40 -2.35 9.89
CA LEU A 48 14.30 -1.84 10.71
C LEU A 48 14.19 -0.30 10.68
N THR A 49 15.29 0.41 10.39
CA THR A 49 15.29 1.87 10.23
C THR A 49 14.64 2.34 8.93
N ASP A 50 14.49 1.46 7.94
CA ASP A 50 13.80 1.71 6.68
C ASP A 50 12.29 1.41 6.78
N CYS A 51 11.88 0.80 7.90
CA CYS A 51 10.49 0.52 8.21
C CYS A 51 9.91 1.61 9.11
N VAL A 52 8.61 1.78 9.00
CA VAL A 52 7.82 2.71 9.80
C VAL A 52 6.62 1.99 10.38
N ARG A 53 6.23 2.32 11.60
CA ARG A 53 5.00 1.82 12.22
C ARG A 53 3.91 2.86 12.07
N VAL A 54 2.85 2.55 11.32
CA VAL A 54 1.66 3.40 11.26
C VAL A 54 0.77 3.05 12.45
N VAL A 55 0.49 4.06 13.28
CA VAL A 55 -0.22 3.90 14.56
C VAL A 55 -1.61 4.53 14.55
N ASP A 56 -1.89 5.40 13.57
CA ASP A 56 -3.22 5.98 13.34
C ASP A 56 -3.31 6.51 11.91
N TYR A 57 -4.53 6.70 11.42
CA TYR A 57 -4.78 7.23 10.08
C TYR A 57 -6.18 7.80 9.93
N ASP A 58 -6.38 8.70 8.98
CA ASP A 58 -7.67 9.28 8.63
C ASP A 58 -7.78 9.42 7.11
N PHE A 59 -8.61 8.57 6.50
CA PHE A 59 -8.84 8.58 5.05
C PHE A 59 -9.44 9.88 4.55
N LYS A 60 -10.27 10.58 5.34
CA LYS A 60 -10.90 11.83 4.89
C LYS A 60 -9.91 12.98 4.88
N LYS A 61 -8.95 12.97 5.80
CA LYS A 61 -7.93 14.02 5.93
C LYS A 61 -6.68 13.78 5.09
N ASN A 62 -6.60 12.66 4.37
CA ASN A 62 -5.38 12.16 3.75
C ASN A 62 -4.22 12.17 4.76
N TRP A 63 -4.38 11.54 5.93
CA TRP A 63 -3.44 11.71 7.04
C TRP A 63 -3.05 10.38 7.70
N VAL A 64 -1.79 10.25 8.10
CA VAL A 64 -1.27 9.14 8.91
C VAL A 64 -0.45 9.65 10.09
N ARG A 65 -0.52 8.92 11.20
CA ARG A 65 0.38 9.07 12.35
C ARG A 65 1.28 7.87 12.43
N TYR A 66 2.56 8.11 12.69
CA TYR A 66 3.57 7.07 12.59
C TYR A 66 4.69 7.20 13.61
N GLU A 67 5.34 6.08 13.90
CA GLU A 67 6.56 5.95 14.67
C GLU A 67 7.69 5.37 13.81
N GLY A 68 8.90 5.89 13.99
CA GLY A 68 10.09 5.43 13.25
C GLY A 68 10.88 6.58 12.64
N ALA A 69 12.09 6.25 12.17
CA ALA A 69 12.99 7.22 11.54
C ALA A 69 12.57 7.52 10.08
N ALA A 70 12.10 6.50 9.37
CA ALA A 70 11.64 6.59 7.99
C ALA A 70 10.33 7.38 7.84
N ILE A 71 10.14 7.99 6.66
CA ILE A 71 8.90 8.67 6.30
C ILE A 71 7.95 7.62 5.68
N PRO A 72 6.70 7.48 6.16
CA PRO A 72 5.75 6.51 5.60
C PRO A 72 5.48 6.75 4.11
N SER A 73 5.41 5.67 3.34
CA SER A 73 5.02 5.72 1.92
C SER A 73 3.69 6.45 1.74
N SER A 74 3.53 7.08 0.57
CA SER A 74 2.27 7.70 0.18
C SER A 74 1.11 6.70 0.08
N GLU A 75 1.40 5.40 -0.06
CA GLU A 75 0.41 4.33 -0.14
C GLU A 75 0.04 3.72 1.23
N SER A 76 0.50 4.32 2.33
CA SER A 76 0.14 3.87 3.68
C SER A 76 -1.38 3.79 3.88
N LEU A 77 -2.15 4.72 3.29
CA LEU A 77 -3.62 4.67 3.36
C LEU A 77 -4.21 3.54 2.50
N THR A 78 -3.56 3.16 1.42
CA THR A 78 -3.97 1.97 0.64
C THR A 78 -3.84 0.72 1.50
N HIS A 79 -2.73 0.56 2.23
CA HIS A 79 -2.56 -0.56 3.17
C HIS A 79 -3.59 -0.55 4.30
N ALA A 80 -3.82 0.62 4.91
CA ALA A 80 -4.84 0.77 5.95
C ALA A 80 -6.24 0.38 5.45
N ALA A 81 -6.61 0.78 4.22
CA ALA A 81 -7.91 0.45 3.63
C ALA A 81 -8.07 -1.07 3.39
N ILE A 82 -6.98 -1.76 3.02
CA ILE A 82 -6.98 -3.23 2.87
C ILE A 82 -7.20 -3.89 4.24
N TYR A 83 -6.45 -3.49 5.26
CA TYR A 83 -6.57 -4.07 6.61
C TYR A 83 -7.95 -3.84 7.25
N GLU A 84 -8.61 -2.71 6.96
CA GLU A 84 -10.01 -2.50 7.38
C GLU A 84 -11.02 -3.34 6.58
N SER A 85 -10.75 -3.61 5.31
CA SER A 85 -11.68 -4.32 4.42
C SER A 85 -11.61 -5.84 4.53
N GLU A 86 -10.48 -6.38 4.99
CA GLU A 86 -10.24 -7.81 5.14
C GLU A 86 -9.41 -8.12 6.39
N LEU A 87 -10.10 -8.47 7.48
CA LEU A 87 -9.49 -8.70 8.80
C LEU A 87 -8.52 -9.89 8.84
N SER A 88 -8.62 -10.83 7.90
CA SER A 88 -7.69 -11.96 7.83
C SER A 88 -6.35 -11.61 7.17
N THR A 89 -6.27 -10.46 6.49
CA THR A 89 -5.03 -10.00 5.86
C THR A 89 -4.08 -9.44 6.91
N THR A 90 -2.85 -9.92 6.92
CA THR A 90 -1.78 -9.41 7.78
C THR A 90 -0.58 -8.93 6.97
N ALA A 91 -0.44 -9.39 5.71
CA ALA A 91 0.60 -9.00 4.80
C ALA A 91 0.02 -8.46 3.49
N VAL A 92 0.56 -7.32 3.06
CA VAL A 92 0.26 -6.70 1.78
C VAL A 92 1.58 -6.43 1.07
N ILE A 93 1.67 -6.86 -0.18
CA ILE A 93 2.80 -6.56 -1.06
C ILE A 93 2.29 -5.60 -2.12
N HIS A 94 2.95 -4.45 -2.22
CA HIS A 94 2.80 -3.55 -3.36
C HIS A 94 4.09 -3.59 -4.17
N CYS A 95 3.97 -3.81 -5.47
CA CYS A 95 5.11 -3.84 -6.38
C CYS A 95 4.77 -3.13 -7.70
N HIS A 96 5.82 -2.76 -8.44
CA HIS A 96 5.71 -2.12 -9.75
C HIS A 96 6.23 -3.08 -10.82
N ASP A 97 5.34 -3.53 -11.69
CA ASP A 97 5.68 -4.31 -12.89
C ASP A 97 4.72 -3.91 -14.02
N SER A 98 5.18 -3.08 -14.95
CA SER A 98 4.35 -2.58 -16.05
C SER A 98 3.90 -3.68 -17.02
N VAL A 99 4.66 -4.78 -17.16
CA VAL A 99 4.28 -5.89 -18.04
C VAL A 99 3.11 -6.64 -17.41
N LEU A 100 3.28 -7.07 -16.17
CA LEU A 100 2.24 -7.77 -15.43
C LEU A 100 1.00 -6.88 -15.22
N TRP A 101 1.19 -5.58 -14.95
CA TRP A 101 0.11 -4.62 -14.79
C TRP A 101 -0.75 -4.53 -16.05
N ARG A 102 -0.14 -4.44 -17.24
CA ARG A 102 -0.87 -4.43 -18.52
C ARG A 102 -1.64 -5.73 -18.75
N THR A 103 -1.05 -6.87 -18.41
CA THR A 103 -1.68 -8.18 -18.56
C THR A 103 -2.91 -8.33 -17.66
N LEU A 104 -2.85 -7.81 -16.44
CA LEU A 104 -3.92 -7.95 -15.45
C LEU A 104 -5.00 -6.85 -15.53
N LEU A 105 -4.75 -5.74 -16.22
CA LEU A 105 -5.57 -4.53 -16.19
C LEU A 105 -7.06 -4.77 -16.52
N ASP A 106 -7.33 -5.66 -17.46
CA ASP A 106 -8.70 -5.99 -17.90
C ASP A 106 -9.19 -7.34 -17.33
N GLY A 107 -8.33 -8.07 -16.60
CA GLY A 107 -8.60 -9.41 -16.12
C GLY A 107 -8.79 -9.53 -14.62
N ALA A 108 -8.16 -8.65 -13.82
CA ALA A 108 -8.19 -8.65 -12.37
C ALA A 108 -9.08 -7.50 -11.82
N PRO A 109 -9.51 -7.59 -10.54
CA PRO A 109 -10.07 -6.43 -9.83
C PRO A 109 -9.16 -5.22 -9.98
N THR A 110 -9.74 -4.10 -10.40
CA THR A 110 -8.95 -2.96 -10.87
C THR A 110 -9.57 -1.65 -10.40
N THR A 111 -8.76 -0.78 -9.79
CA THR A 111 -9.20 0.56 -9.38
C THR A 111 -9.43 1.47 -10.59
N SER A 112 -10.15 2.55 -10.41
CA SER A 112 -10.38 3.54 -11.46
C SER A 112 -9.07 4.19 -11.94
N LYS A 113 -8.88 4.27 -13.27
CA LYS A 113 -7.77 4.99 -13.92
C LYS A 113 -7.71 6.48 -13.57
N ARG A 114 -8.82 7.06 -13.09
CA ARG A 114 -8.92 8.49 -12.74
C ARG A 114 -8.43 8.79 -11.32
N VAL A 115 -8.13 7.76 -10.54
CA VAL A 115 -7.79 7.90 -9.12
C VAL A 115 -6.28 7.70 -8.94
N PRO A 116 -5.51 8.78 -8.66
CA PRO A 116 -4.07 8.68 -8.42
C PRO A 116 -3.76 7.95 -7.10
N TYR A 117 -2.58 7.35 -7.02
CA TYR A 117 -2.08 6.79 -5.76
C TYR A 117 -1.90 7.87 -4.68
N GLY A 118 -1.89 7.46 -3.41
CA GLY A 118 -1.69 8.36 -2.27
C GLY A 118 -2.81 9.36 -2.02
N THR A 119 -4.00 9.11 -2.56
CA THR A 119 -5.21 9.94 -2.39
C THR A 119 -6.23 9.27 -1.47
N CYS A 120 -7.14 10.08 -0.91
CA CYS A 120 -8.30 9.58 -0.17
C CYS A 120 -9.20 8.72 -1.06
N GLU A 121 -9.30 9.10 -2.33
CA GLU A 121 -10.07 8.44 -3.38
C GLU A 121 -9.51 7.04 -3.63
N MET A 122 -8.19 6.84 -3.57
CA MET A 122 -7.59 5.51 -3.68
C MET A 122 -8.03 4.58 -2.56
N ALA A 123 -8.06 5.07 -1.31
CA ALA A 123 -8.57 4.28 -0.18
C ALA A 123 -10.04 3.88 -0.38
N ARG A 124 -10.87 4.77 -0.95
CA ARG A 124 -12.26 4.45 -1.30
C ARG A 124 -12.37 3.41 -2.42
N GLU A 125 -11.51 3.49 -3.43
CA GLU A 125 -11.43 2.49 -4.50
C GLU A 125 -11.06 1.11 -3.95
N ILE A 126 -10.16 1.04 -2.97
CA ILE A 126 -9.86 -0.24 -2.29
C ILE A 126 -11.11 -0.80 -1.64
N ILE A 127 -11.80 0.00 -0.82
CA ILE A 127 -13.03 -0.43 -0.15
C ILE A 127 -14.06 -0.92 -1.18
N ARG A 128 -14.23 -0.16 -2.27
CA ARG A 128 -15.13 -0.52 -3.38
C ARG A 128 -14.75 -1.88 -4.00
N LEU A 129 -13.47 -2.13 -4.28
CA LEU A 129 -13.02 -3.41 -4.81
C LEU A 129 -13.38 -4.56 -3.87
N PHE A 130 -13.17 -4.39 -2.56
CA PHE A 130 -13.56 -5.40 -1.58
C PHE A 130 -15.08 -5.59 -1.54
N THR A 131 -15.90 -4.58 -1.80
CA THR A 131 -17.36 -4.73 -1.79
C THR A 131 -17.93 -5.30 -3.09
N GLU A 132 -17.37 -4.91 -4.25
CA GLU A 132 -18.02 -5.09 -5.56
C GLU A 132 -17.33 -6.15 -6.44
N THR A 133 -16.18 -6.68 -6.04
CA THR A 133 -15.40 -7.61 -6.87
C THR A 133 -15.01 -8.87 -6.11
N ASP A 134 -14.35 -9.79 -6.82
CA ASP A 134 -13.83 -11.03 -6.27
C ASP A 134 -12.40 -10.89 -5.68
N VAL A 135 -11.95 -9.67 -5.32
CA VAL A 135 -10.61 -9.44 -4.75
C VAL A 135 -10.33 -10.27 -3.50
N ARG A 136 -11.35 -10.62 -2.69
CA ARG A 136 -11.17 -11.49 -1.51
C ARG A 136 -10.73 -12.91 -1.88
N SER A 137 -11.25 -13.46 -2.98
CA SER A 137 -10.88 -14.79 -3.43
C SER A 137 -9.57 -14.76 -4.22
N ARG A 138 -9.40 -13.76 -5.10
CA ARG A 138 -8.21 -13.61 -5.94
C ARG A 138 -6.96 -13.17 -5.20
N LYS A 139 -7.14 -12.36 -4.15
CA LYS A 139 -6.06 -11.79 -3.33
C LYS A 139 -5.06 -10.92 -4.10
N ILE A 140 -5.46 -10.42 -5.26
CA ILE A 140 -4.68 -9.52 -6.12
C ILE A 140 -5.61 -8.49 -6.75
N PHE A 141 -5.12 -7.26 -6.89
CA PHE A 141 -5.78 -6.23 -7.67
C PHE A 141 -4.75 -5.29 -8.33
N VAL A 142 -5.21 -4.56 -9.35
CA VAL A 142 -4.41 -3.61 -10.13
C VAL A 142 -4.80 -2.18 -9.79
N MET A 143 -3.82 -1.30 -9.62
CA MET A 143 -4.02 0.13 -9.42
C MET A 143 -3.96 0.84 -10.78
N ALA A 144 -5.09 1.06 -11.44
CA ALA A 144 -5.05 1.55 -12.82
C ALA A 144 -4.62 3.02 -12.96
N GLY A 145 -4.84 3.84 -11.93
CA GLY A 145 -4.34 5.22 -11.85
C GLY A 145 -2.89 5.33 -11.36
N HIS A 146 -2.17 4.20 -11.27
CA HIS A 146 -0.79 4.09 -10.82
C HIS A 146 -0.06 3.06 -11.68
N GLU A 147 0.58 3.51 -12.76
CA GLU A 147 1.18 2.63 -13.75
C GLU A 147 2.16 1.64 -13.12
N GLY A 148 2.03 0.35 -13.47
CA GLY A 148 2.83 -0.73 -12.90
C GLY A 148 2.35 -1.20 -11.52
N GLY A 149 1.49 -0.43 -10.83
CA GLY A 149 1.06 -0.70 -9.47
C GLY A 149 0.17 -1.95 -9.34
N ILE A 150 0.73 -2.99 -8.75
CA ILE A 150 0.03 -4.24 -8.42
C ILE A 150 0.06 -4.43 -6.91
N VAL A 151 -1.03 -4.97 -6.36
CA VAL A 151 -1.13 -5.27 -4.93
C VAL A 151 -1.60 -6.70 -4.72
N THR A 152 -0.87 -7.45 -3.89
CA THR A 152 -1.28 -8.77 -3.41
C THR A 152 -1.43 -8.78 -1.89
N LEU A 153 -2.29 -9.66 -1.38
CA LEU A 153 -2.62 -9.78 0.03
C LEU A 153 -2.58 -11.24 0.52
N GLY A 154 -2.30 -11.42 1.81
CA GLY A 154 -2.25 -12.74 2.45
C GLY A 154 -2.27 -12.67 3.98
N LYS A 155 -2.41 -13.83 4.62
CA LYS A 155 -2.31 -14.00 6.08
C LYS A 155 -0.87 -13.96 6.59
N ASN A 156 0.09 -13.94 5.66
CA ASN A 156 1.52 -13.76 5.87
C ASN A 156 2.17 -13.38 4.52
N PHE A 157 3.46 -13.03 4.55
CA PHE A 157 4.18 -12.60 3.34
C PHE A 157 4.33 -13.75 2.35
N GLU A 158 4.49 -14.98 2.80
CA GLU A 158 4.61 -16.17 1.96
C GLU A 158 3.35 -16.36 1.09
N GLU A 159 2.17 -16.19 1.67
CA GLU A 159 0.89 -16.29 0.97
C GLU A 159 0.72 -15.13 -0.03
N ALA A 160 0.97 -13.89 0.39
CA ALA A 160 0.88 -12.72 -0.48
C ALA A 160 1.85 -12.83 -1.66
N PHE A 161 3.06 -13.34 -1.43
CA PHE A 161 4.07 -13.55 -2.46
C PHE A 161 3.70 -14.72 -3.39
N ALA A 162 3.16 -15.81 -2.84
CA ALA A 162 2.68 -16.93 -3.63
C ALA A 162 1.53 -16.56 -4.58
N VAL A 163 0.69 -15.57 -4.23
CA VAL A 163 -0.33 -15.02 -5.14
C VAL A 163 0.32 -14.30 -6.32
N LEU A 164 1.37 -13.51 -6.05
CA LEU A 164 2.10 -12.77 -7.07
C LEU A 164 2.81 -13.71 -8.07
N LEU A 165 3.43 -14.78 -7.58
CA LEU A 165 4.15 -15.75 -8.42
C LEU A 165 3.25 -16.61 -9.33
N ARG A 166 1.93 -16.58 -9.15
CA ARG A 166 0.96 -17.37 -9.94
C ARG A 166 0.42 -16.62 -11.16
N GLN A 167 0.77 -15.35 -11.31
CA GLN A 167 0.36 -14.54 -12.45
C GLN A 167 1.36 -14.69 -13.59
#